data_AF-T0ART3-F1
#
_entry.id   AF-T0ART3-F1
#
_cell.length_a   1.000
_cell.length_b   1.000
_cell.length_c   1.000
_cell.angle_alpha   90.00
_cell.angle_beta   90.00
_cell.angle_gamma   90.00
#
_symmetry.space_group_name_H-M   'P 1'
#
loop_
_entity.id
_entity.type
_entity.pdbx_description
1 polymer ?
#
loop_
_entity_poly.entity_id
_entity_poly.type
_entity_poly.pdbx_seq_one_letter_code
_entity_poly.pdbx_strand_id
1 'polypeptide(L)'
;MGTLSDLLALARQRALKLGLPYQGALTPAESWEIWQLAPGAKLVDIRTRAELDWVGRVPAAVELEWSSWPGMQRNPNFLTQLRQQVDTEALVMFLCRSGVRSDGAARLAAGAGYSNCYNILEGFEGDKDGKGQRNRIGGWRHAGLPWHQG
;
A
#
# COMPACT_ATOMS: atom_id res chain seq x y z
N MET A 1 -14.30 -14.31 10.53
CA MET A 1 -14.07 -12.89 10.85
C MET A 1 -13.01 -12.87 11.94
N GLY A 2 -11.78 -12.53 11.59
CA GLY A 2 -10.80 -12.15 12.61
C GLY A 2 -11.23 -10.82 13.20
N THR A 3 -10.91 -10.57 14.47
CA THR A 3 -11.04 -9.21 15.00
C THR A 3 -10.00 -8.31 14.32
N LEU A 4 -10.25 -7.00 14.25
CA LEU A 4 -9.26 -6.05 13.72
C LEU A 4 -7.88 -6.24 14.39
N SER A 5 -7.87 -6.51 15.70
CA SER A 5 -6.68 -6.82 16.48
C SER A 5 -5.89 -8.03 15.95
N ASP A 6 -6.57 -9.09 15.49
CA ASP A 6 -5.92 -10.30 14.98
C ASP A 6 -5.20 -10.02 13.65
N LEU A 7 -5.83 -9.25 12.76
CA LEU A 7 -5.23 -8.84 11.48
C LEU A 7 -3.98 -7.98 11.70
N LEU A 8 -4.05 -7.03 12.64
CA LEU A 8 -2.90 -6.18 12.98
C LEU A 8 -1.79 -6.96 13.70
N ALA A 9 -2.12 -7.94 14.54
CA ALA A 9 -1.16 -8.84 15.17
C ALA A 9 -0.43 -9.71 14.13
N LEU A 10 -1.17 -10.29 13.17
CA LEU A 10 -0.61 -11.07 12.07
C LEU A 10 0.32 -10.20 11.20
N ALA A 11 -0.10 -8.98 10.86
CA ALA A 11 0.70 -8.03 10.10
C ALA A 11 2.02 -7.69 10.80
N ARG A 12 1.97 -7.49 12.12
CA ARG A 12 3.14 -7.22 12.97
C ARG A 12 4.07 -8.43 13.07
N GLN A 13 3.53 -9.63 13.25
CA GLN A 13 4.32 -10.87 13.22
C GLN A 13 5.04 -11.03 11.88
N ARG A 14 4.37 -10.71 10.77
CA ARG A 14 4.95 -10.72 9.43
C ARG A 14 6.09 -9.69 9.28
N ALA A 15 5.92 -8.48 9.81
CA ALA A 15 6.99 -7.47 9.82
C ALA A 15 8.22 -7.89 10.63
N LEU A 16 8.02 -8.45 11.83
CA LEU A 16 9.10 -8.99 12.66
C LEU A 16 9.86 -10.11 11.95
N LYS A 17 9.15 -11.06 11.33
CA LYS A 17 9.76 -12.17 10.57
C LYS A 17 10.57 -11.70 9.36
N LEU A 18 10.19 -10.58 8.75
CA LEU A 18 10.84 -9.99 7.57
C LEU A 18 11.89 -8.91 7.92
N GLY A 19 12.12 -8.61 9.21
CA GLY A 19 13.06 -7.56 9.62
C GLY A 19 12.66 -6.15 9.17
N LEU A 20 11.35 -5.87 9.09
CA LEU A 20 10.82 -4.60 8.59
C LEU A 20 10.77 -3.55 9.72
N PRO A 21 11.21 -2.30 9.48
CA PRO A 21 11.29 -1.25 10.49
C PRO A 21 9.98 -0.45 10.62
N TYR A 22 8.84 -1.09 10.34
CA TYR A 22 7.50 -0.50 10.36
C TYR A 22 6.49 -1.51 10.91
N GLN A 23 5.31 -1.03 11.30
CA GLN A 23 4.39 -1.73 12.20
C GLN A 23 3.86 -3.06 11.66
N GLY A 24 3.65 -3.18 10.34
CA GLY A 24 3.20 -4.43 9.75
C GLY A 24 3.33 -4.53 8.23
N ALA A 25 3.24 -5.75 7.72
CA ALA A 25 3.07 -6.01 6.29
C ALA A 25 1.76 -6.79 6.09
N LEU A 26 0.92 -6.34 5.16
CA LEU A 26 -0.44 -6.84 4.92
C LEU A 26 -0.56 -7.45 3.53
N THR A 27 -1.36 -8.51 3.37
CA THR A 27 -1.82 -8.92 2.03
C THR A 27 -2.88 -7.92 1.51
N PRO A 28 -3.20 -7.90 0.21
CA PRO A 28 -4.26 -7.05 -0.30
C PRO A 28 -5.60 -7.31 0.40
N ALA A 29 -5.97 -8.57 0.61
CA ALA A 29 -7.22 -8.96 1.28
C ALA A 29 -7.28 -8.49 2.75
N GLU A 30 -6.20 -8.68 3.51
CA GLU A 30 -6.11 -8.19 4.90
C GLU A 30 -6.20 -6.66 4.96
N SER A 31 -5.55 -5.96 4.03
CA SER A 31 -5.59 -4.49 3.97
C SER A 31 -6.98 -3.95 3.64
N TRP A 32 -7.75 -4.66 2.80
CA TRP A 32 -9.15 -4.34 2.53
C TRP A 32 -10.03 -4.58 3.76
N GLU A 33 -9.90 -5.73 4.43
CA GLU A 33 -10.66 -6.04 5.64
C GLU A 33 -10.39 -5.03 6.76
N ILE A 34 -9.12 -4.66 6.99
CA ILE A 34 -8.75 -3.57 7.91
C ILE A 34 -9.39 -2.24 7.50
N TRP A 35 -9.39 -1.90 6.21
CA TRP A 35 -9.95 -0.63 5.74
C TRP A 35 -11.47 -0.54 5.94
N GLN A 36 -12.18 -1.66 5.85
CA GLN A 36 -13.61 -1.73 6.17
C GLN A 36 -13.87 -1.67 7.69
N LEU A 37 -13.00 -2.27 8.50
CA LEU A 37 -13.15 -2.34 9.96
C LEU A 37 -12.68 -1.08 10.70
N ALA A 38 -11.81 -0.26 10.10
CA ALA A 38 -11.22 0.93 10.72
C ALA A 38 -11.51 2.20 9.89
N PRO A 39 -12.59 2.96 10.19
CA PRO A 39 -12.98 4.15 9.41
C PRO A 39 -11.93 5.27 9.35
N GLY A 40 -10.99 5.33 10.30
CA GLY A 40 -9.86 6.26 10.29
C GLY A 40 -8.67 5.82 9.43
N ALA A 41 -8.66 4.59 8.93
CA ALA A 41 -7.55 4.06 8.14
C ALA A 41 -7.48 4.69 6.74
N LYS A 42 -6.26 4.89 6.24
CA LYS A 42 -5.96 5.47 4.94
C LYS A 42 -5.16 4.50 4.09
N LEU A 43 -5.74 4.06 2.98
CA LEU A 43 -4.97 3.45 1.90
C LEU A 43 -4.37 4.58 1.04
N VAL A 44 -3.05 4.57 0.89
CA VAL A 44 -2.30 5.52 0.07
C VAL A 44 -1.76 4.78 -1.14
N ASP A 45 -2.32 5.06 -2.32
CA ASP A 45 -1.81 4.54 -3.58
C ASP A 45 -0.66 5.43 -4.07
N ILE A 46 0.55 4.87 -4.03
CA ILE A 46 1.80 5.56 -4.34
C ILE A 46 2.33 5.28 -5.75
N ARG A 47 1.51 4.65 -6.60
CA ARG A 47 1.78 4.47 -8.03
C ARG A 47 1.86 5.80 -8.76
N THR A 48 2.43 5.78 -9.96
CA THR A 48 2.48 7.00 -10.79
C THR A 48 1.08 7.37 -11.30
N ARG A 49 0.86 8.63 -11.68
CA ARG A 49 -0.39 9.10 -12.28
C ARG A 49 -0.75 8.26 -13.52
N ALA A 50 0.23 7.96 -14.37
CA ALA A 50 0.07 7.07 -15.52
C ALA A 50 -0.30 5.61 -15.16
N GLU A 51 0.23 5.07 -14.04
CA GLU A 51 -0.20 3.76 -13.53
C GLU A 51 -1.65 3.79 -13.02
N LEU A 52 -2.09 4.91 -12.41
CA LEU A 52 -3.49 5.09 -11.99
C LEU A 52 -4.43 5.20 -13.19
N ASP A 53 -4.12 6.09 -14.15
CA ASP A 53 -4.93 6.37 -15.33
C ASP A 53 -5.07 5.15 -16.26
N TRP A 54 -3.97 4.43 -16.54
CA TRP A 54 -3.97 3.40 -17.58
C TRP A 54 -4.12 1.97 -17.06
N VAL A 55 -3.82 1.69 -15.78
CA VAL A 55 -3.93 0.34 -15.19
C VAL A 55 -5.15 0.21 -14.28
N GLY A 56 -5.68 1.32 -13.77
CA GLY A 56 -6.85 1.39 -12.91
C GLY A 56 -6.54 1.84 -11.48
N ARG A 57 -7.60 2.23 -10.77
CA ARG A 57 -7.60 2.97 -9.49
C ARG A 57 -8.37 2.21 -8.41
N VAL A 58 -7.91 2.34 -7.17
CA VAL A 58 -8.66 1.90 -5.98
C VAL A 58 -9.59 3.06 -5.55
N PRO A 59 -10.92 2.88 -5.51
CA PRO A 59 -11.85 3.94 -5.09
C PRO A 59 -11.52 4.47 -3.70
N ALA A 60 -11.63 5.78 -3.50
CA ALA A 60 -11.37 6.50 -2.24
C ALA A 60 -9.95 6.37 -1.65
N ALA A 61 -8.98 5.82 -2.40
CA ALA A 61 -7.57 5.83 -2.01
C ALA A 61 -7.00 7.26 -2.05
N VAL A 62 -6.04 7.55 -1.16
CA VAL A 62 -5.23 8.78 -1.24
C VAL A 62 -4.17 8.57 -2.31
N GLU A 63 -4.18 9.37 -3.38
CA GLU A 63 -3.29 9.19 -4.53
C GLU A 63 -2.06 10.09 -4.41
N LEU A 64 -0.89 9.52 -4.12
CA LEU A 64 0.32 10.27 -3.81
C LEU A 64 1.57 9.63 -4.42
N GLU A 65 2.00 10.12 -5.59
CA GLU A 65 3.14 9.56 -6.33
C GLU A 65 4.43 9.49 -5.50
N TRP A 66 4.95 8.27 -5.28
CA TRP A 66 6.28 8.06 -4.71
C TRP A 66 7.40 8.48 -5.67
N SER A 67 7.16 8.25 -6.96
CA SER A 67 8.01 8.65 -8.07
C SER A 67 7.12 9.12 -9.21
N SER A 68 7.53 10.15 -9.94
CA SER A 68 6.79 10.68 -11.09
C SER A 68 7.07 9.90 -12.38
N TRP A 69 6.12 9.96 -13.32
CA TRP A 69 6.31 9.53 -14.70
C TRP A 69 6.41 10.77 -15.62
N PRO A 70 7.29 10.80 -16.64
CA PRO A 70 8.25 9.77 -17.05
C PRO A 70 9.51 9.70 -16.17
N GLY A 71 10.30 8.63 -16.35
CA GLY A 71 11.64 8.49 -15.74
C GLY A 71 11.69 7.96 -14.30
N MET A 72 10.56 7.80 -13.62
CA MET A 72 10.48 7.25 -12.25
C MET A 72 11.28 8.07 -11.21
N GLN A 73 11.45 9.37 -11.45
CA GLN A 73 12.19 10.27 -10.56
C GLN A 73 11.51 10.34 -9.19
N ARG A 74 12.31 10.23 -8.12
CA ARG A 74 11.82 10.16 -6.74
C ARG A 74 11.20 11.50 -6.33
N ASN A 75 9.93 11.50 -5.93
CA ASN A 75 9.22 12.72 -5.47
C ASN A 75 9.83 13.24 -4.14
N PRO A 76 10.54 14.39 -4.13
CA PRO A 76 11.18 14.91 -2.92
C PRO A 76 10.16 15.43 -1.90
N ASN A 77 8.96 15.80 -2.36
CA ASN A 77 7.90 16.38 -1.54
C ASN A 77 6.95 15.32 -0.93
N PHE A 78 7.18 14.03 -1.21
CA PHE A 78 6.29 12.94 -0.80
C PHE A 78 5.90 12.98 0.68
N LEU A 79 6.87 13.15 1.59
CA LEU A 79 6.59 13.16 3.03
C LEU A 79 5.78 14.40 3.47
N THR A 80 6.05 15.55 2.87
CA THR A 80 5.28 16.78 3.10
C THR A 80 3.84 16.62 2.64
N GLN A 81 3.64 16.08 1.43
CA GLN A 81 2.33 15.82 0.84
C GLN A 81 1.55 14.71 1.56
N LEU A 82 2.25 13.73 2.16
CA LEU A 82 1.65 12.70 3.01
C LEU A 82 1.07 13.33 4.28
N ARG A 83 1.87 14.16 4.99
CA ARG A 83 1.44 14.88 6.21
C ARG A 83 0.30 15.86 5.98
N GLN A 84 0.08 16.32 4.75
CA GLN A 84 -1.06 17.18 4.38
C GLN A 84 -2.37 16.39 4.18
N GLN A 85 -2.32 15.08 3.98
CA GLN A 85 -3.47 14.24 3.59
C GLN A 85 -3.77 13.11 4.57
N VAL A 86 -2.77 12.71 5.38
CA VAL A 86 -2.84 11.60 6.33
C VAL A 86 -2.20 12.03 7.65
N ASP A 87 -3.00 11.99 8.72
CA ASP A 87 -2.56 12.23 10.09
C ASP A 87 -1.48 11.21 10.51
N THR A 88 -0.49 11.64 11.29
CA THR A 88 0.62 10.78 11.76
C THR A 88 0.17 9.63 12.65
N GLU A 89 -0.95 9.79 13.37
CA GLU A 89 -1.52 8.73 14.22
C GLU A 89 -2.43 7.76 13.45
N ALA A 90 -2.84 8.11 12.23
CA ALA A 90 -3.73 7.29 11.42
C ALA A 90 -3.07 5.96 10.99
N LEU A 91 -3.90 4.92 10.89
CA LEU A 91 -3.49 3.65 10.31
C LEU A 91 -3.30 3.85 8.79
N VAL A 92 -2.05 3.88 8.34
CA VAL A 92 -1.68 4.15 6.94
C VAL A 92 -1.15 2.91 6.25
N MET A 93 -1.73 2.58 5.09
CA MET A 93 -1.40 1.38 4.30
C MET A 93 -0.94 1.82 2.90
N PHE A 94 0.33 1.54 2.57
CA PHE A 94 0.90 1.95 1.28
C PHE A 94 0.72 0.88 0.20
N LEU A 95 0.08 1.25 -0.90
CA LEU A 95 -0.10 0.42 -2.10
C LEU A 95 0.82 0.89 -3.22
N CYS A 96 1.56 -0.02 -3.85
CA CYS A 96 2.21 0.25 -5.14
C CYS A 96 1.87 -0.86 -6.15
N ARG A 97 2.53 -0.94 -7.30
CA ARG A 97 2.26 -2.01 -8.28
C ARG A 97 2.48 -3.43 -7.76
N SER A 98 3.55 -3.68 -6.99
CA SER A 98 3.96 -5.04 -6.58
C SER A 98 4.65 -5.13 -5.21
N GLY A 99 4.23 -4.32 -4.23
CA GLY A 99 4.79 -4.31 -2.86
C GLY A 99 6.18 -3.69 -2.67
N VAL A 100 6.98 -3.52 -3.74
CA VAL A 100 8.39 -3.08 -3.64
C VAL A 100 8.55 -1.58 -3.32
N ARG A 101 7.86 -0.68 -4.04
CA ARG A 101 7.96 0.78 -3.79
C ARG A 101 7.30 1.17 -2.48
N SER A 102 6.26 0.43 -2.07
CA SER A 102 5.50 0.68 -0.85
C SER A 102 6.26 0.27 0.42
N ASP A 103 7.20 -0.68 0.36
CA ASP A 103 8.19 -0.91 1.43
C ASP A 103 9.02 0.36 1.69
N GLY A 104 9.53 1.00 0.63
CA GLY A 104 10.27 2.26 0.73
C GLY A 104 9.44 3.41 1.33
N ALA A 105 8.17 3.51 0.96
CA ALA A 105 7.25 4.49 1.53
C ALA A 105 6.95 4.23 3.01
N ALA A 106 6.69 2.98 3.40
CA ALA A 106 6.49 2.60 4.79
C ALA A 106 7.73 2.90 5.65
N ARG A 107 8.95 2.61 5.16
CA ARG A 107 10.20 2.99 5.84
C ARG A 107 10.34 4.50 6.05
N LEU A 108 10.04 5.30 5.03
CA LEU A 108 10.14 6.76 5.14
C LEU A 108 9.07 7.32 6.09
N ALA A 109 7.86 6.79 6.07
CA ALA A 109 6.79 7.19 6.97
C ALA A 109 7.11 6.82 8.43
N ALA A 110 7.58 5.59 8.68
CA ALA A 110 8.00 5.14 10.02
C ALA A 110 9.09 6.05 10.61
N GLY A 111 10.16 6.30 9.84
CA GLY A 111 11.23 7.21 10.24
C GLY A 111 10.81 8.68 10.39
N ALA A 112 9.61 9.04 9.94
CA ALA A 112 9.03 10.38 10.01
C ALA A 112 7.91 10.52 11.07
N GLY A 113 7.69 9.48 11.89
CA GLY A 113 6.77 9.50 13.03
C GLY A 113 5.45 8.74 12.84
N TYR A 114 5.19 8.13 11.68
CA TYR A 114 3.96 7.34 11.48
C TYR A 114 4.06 6.00 12.23
N SER A 115 3.46 5.93 13.41
CA SER A 115 3.48 4.76 14.30
C SER A 115 2.71 3.57 13.70
N ASN A 116 1.58 3.83 13.04
CA ASN A 116 0.67 2.83 12.49
C ASN A 116 0.83 2.67 10.97
N CYS A 117 2.06 2.46 10.47
CA CYS A 117 2.35 2.34 9.04
C CYS A 117 2.56 0.88 8.56
N TYR A 118 1.96 0.57 7.40
CA TYR A 118 1.90 -0.78 6.83
C TYR A 118 2.23 -0.78 5.33
N ASN A 119 2.92 -1.83 4.88
CA ASN A 119 3.13 -2.11 3.46
C ASN A 119 2.08 -3.12 2.95
N ILE A 120 1.38 -2.80 1.86
CA ILE A 120 0.53 -3.78 1.16
C ILE A 120 1.41 -4.60 0.21
N LEU A 121 1.67 -5.83 0.64
CA LEU A 121 2.37 -6.87 -0.12
C LEU A 121 1.62 -7.17 -1.41
N GLU A 122 2.34 -7.68 -2.41
CA GLU A 122 1.84 -7.98 -3.77
C GLU A 122 1.32 -6.75 -4.55
N GLY A 123 1.02 -5.62 -3.90
CA GLY A 123 0.59 -4.39 -4.55
C GLY A 123 -0.73 -4.52 -5.33
N PHE A 124 -0.92 -3.64 -6.32
CA PHE A 124 -2.13 -3.60 -7.14
C PHE A 124 -2.20 -4.75 -8.16
N GLU A 125 -1.08 -5.08 -8.79
CA GLU A 125 -1.02 -6.02 -9.92
C GLU A 125 -0.38 -7.38 -9.59
N GLY A 126 0.20 -7.56 -8.40
CA GLY A 126 0.97 -8.76 -8.08
C GLY A 126 2.33 -8.80 -8.77
N ASP A 127 3.09 -9.84 -8.46
CA ASP A 127 4.29 -10.18 -9.22
C ASP A 127 4.00 -10.85 -10.55
N LYS A 128 5.06 -11.00 -11.35
CA LYS A 128 5.00 -11.70 -12.63
C LYS A 128 4.94 -13.21 -12.39
N ASP A 129 4.06 -13.90 -13.09
CA ASP A 129 4.06 -15.36 -13.18
C ASP A 129 5.28 -15.90 -13.97
N GLY A 130 5.39 -17.23 -14.08
CA GLY A 130 6.44 -17.89 -14.86
C GLY A 130 6.42 -17.59 -16.37
N LYS A 131 5.40 -16.87 -16.88
CA LYS A 131 5.30 -16.38 -18.26
C LYS A 131 5.54 -14.87 -18.36
N GLY A 132 5.94 -14.22 -17.27
CA GLY A 132 6.21 -12.79 -17.20
C GLY A 132 4.97 -11.90 -17.05
N GLN A 133 3.80 -12.47 -16.81
CA GLN A 133 2.49 -11.78 -16.77
C GLN A 133 2.11 -11.41 -15.33
N ARG A 134 1.69 -10.16 -15.10
CA ARG A 134 1.09 -9.72 -13.83
C ARG A 134 -0.41 -10.02 -13.78
N ASN A 135 -1.04 -9.82 -12.61
CA ASN A 135 -2.46 -10.05 -12.34
C ASN A 135 -2.87 -11.54 -12.40
N ARG A 136 -1.92 -12.45 -12.14
CA ARG A 136 -2.09 -13.91 -12.26
C ARG A 136 -1.92 -14.69 -10.95
N ILE A 137 -1.07 -14.21 -10.05
CA ILE A 137 -0.59 -14.96 -8.88
C ILE A 137 -0.69 -14.19 -7.54
N GLY A 138 -1.20 -12.97 -7.57
CA GLY A 138 -1.28 -12.08 -6.40
C GLY A 138 -1.68 -10.66 -6.77
N GLY A 139 -1.82 -9.81 -5.75
CA GLY A 139 -2.15 -8.39 -5.86
C GLY A 139 -3.64 -8.08 -5.75
N TRP A 140 -3.95 -6.81 -5.51
CA TRP A 140 -5.31 -6.28 -5.29
C TRP A 140 -6.32 -6.75 -6.34
N ARG A 141 -5.94 -6.69 -7.62
CA ARG A 141 -6.78 -7.14 -8.73
C ARG A 141 -7.01 -8.65 -8.74
N HIS A 142 -6.01 -9.45 -8.38
CA HIS A 142 -6.11 -10.90 -8.32
C HIS A 142 -6.96 -11.36 -7.13
N ALA A 143 -6.88 -10.65 -6.01
CA ALA A 143 -7.70 -10.87 -4.81
C ALA A 143 -9.18 -10.47 -4.99
N GLY A 144 -9.60 -10.01 -6.18
CA GLY A 144 -11.00 -9.67 -6.48
C GLY A 144 -11.52 -8.43 -5.76
N LEU A 145 -10.63 -7.58 -5.23
CA LEU A 145 -10.99 -6.40 -4.46
C LEU A 145 -11.49 -5.25 -5.36
N PRO A 146 -12.20 -4.23 -4.84
CA PRO A 146 -12.75 -3.17 -5.68
C PRO A 146 -11.67 -2.32 -6.38
N TRP A 147 -11.78 -2.19 -7.70
CA TRP A 147 -11.00 -1.27 -8.53
C TRP A 147 -11.82 -0.84 -9.76
N HIS A 148 -11.41 0.23 -10.43
CA HIS A 148 -12.00 0.69 -11.69
C HIS A 148 -10.93 1.14 -12.68
N GLN A 149 -11.26 1.13 -13.97
CA GLN A 149 -10.41 1.57 -15.08
C GLN A 149 -11.34 2.12 -16.17
N GLY A 150 -11.15 3.38 -16.56
CA GLY A 150 -12.02 4.13 -17.45
C GLY A 150 -11.74 5.62 -17.34
#